data_AF-A0A7W0QDB7-F1
#
_entry.id   AF-A0A7W0QDB7-F1
#
_cell.length_a   1.000
_cell.length_b   1.000
_cell.length_c   1.000
_cell.angle_alpha   90.00
_cell.angle_beta   90.00
_cell.angle_gamma   90.00
#
_symmetry.space_group_name_H-M   'P 1'
#
loop_
_entity.id
_entity.type
_entity.pdbx_description
1 polymer ?
#
loop_
_entity_poly.entity_id
_entity_poly.type
_entity_poly.pdbx_seq_one_letter_code
_entity_poly.pdbx_strand_id
1 'polypeptide(L)'
;MIEPTISKPMTWKQICERYPDEWVALVEIDWVNDRDFDFGTARVIGHGSRREQYEQARAWSTRYSSMGHFYTGRVRAPMTPLLFP
;
A
#
# COMPACT_ATOMS: atom_id res chain seq x y z
N MET A 1 -5.95 11.63 -19.21
CA MET A 1 -4.71 11.00 -18.70
C MET A 1 -4.54 11.46 -17.27
N ILE A 2 -4.42 10.56 -16.30
CA ILE A 2 -4.11 10.95 -14.91
C ILE A 2 -2.61 11.20 -14.87
N GLU A 3 -2.18 12.40 -14.48
CA GLU A 3 -0.76 12.70 -14.33
C GLU A 3 -0.19 11.87 -13.18
N PRO A 4 0.89 11.10 -13.42
CA PRO A 4 1.47 10.26 -12.37
C PRO A 4 1.99 11.15 -11.24
N THR A 5 1.33 11.07 -10.09
CA THR A 5 1.66 11.85 -8.90
C THR A 5 2.26 10.93 -7.85
N ILE A 6 3.34 11.38 -7.21
CA ILE A 6 3.98 10.68 -6.09
C ILE A 6 3.87 11.52 -4.83
N SER A 7 3.47 10.89 -3.72
CA SER A 7 3.36 11.60 -2.45
C SER A 7 4.71 11.96 -1.84
N LYS A 8 4.66 12.82 -0.81
CA LYS A 8 5.76 12.93 0.16
C LYS A 8 5.88 11.60 0.95
N PRO A 9 7.06 11.28 1.50
CA PRO A 9 7.22 10.15 2.42
C PRO A 9 6.29 10.29 3.63
N MET A 10 5.61 9.21 3.98
CA MET A 10 4.66 9.14 5.09
C MET A 10 4.82 7.82 5.83
N THR A 11 4.53 7.84 7.14
CA THR A 11 4.42 6.62 7.94
C THR A 11 3.17 5.83 7.55
N TRP A 12 3.11 4.53 7.89
CA TRP A 12 1.91 3.72 7.64
C TRP A 12 0.65 4.33 8.29
N LYS A 13 0.76 4.83 9.53
CA LYS A 13 -0.35 5.51 10.21
C LYS A 13 -0.89 6.71 9.42
N GLN A 14 -0.01 7.57 8.90
CA GLN A 14 -0.41 8.72 8.09
C GLN A 14 -1.05 8.30 6.76
N ILE A 15 -0.58 7.21 6.16
CA ILE A 15 -1.16 6.63 4.94
C ILE A 15 -2.59 6.13 5.23
N CYS A 16 -2.80 5.37 6.31
CA CYS A 16 -4.13 4.92 6.72
C CYS A 16 -5.09 6.07 7.02
N GLU A 17 -4.61 7.14 7.66
CA GLU A 17 -5.43 8.33 7.96
C GLU A 17 -5.81 9.10 6.68
N ARG A 18 -4.91 9.15 5.68
CA ARG A 18 -5.13 9.89 4.43
C ARG A 18 -5.97 9.13 3.41
N TYR A 19 -5.80 7.81 3.36
CA TYR A 19 -6.46 6.93 2.40
C TYR A 19 -7.20 5.81 3.15
N PRO A 20 -8.27 6.10 3.89
CA PRO A 20 -8.97 5.08 4.68
C PRO A 20 -9.72 4.09 3.78
N ASP A 21 -9.66 2.79 4.09
CA ASP A 21 -10.38 1.72 3.38
C ASP A 21 -10.09 1.63 1.87
N GLU A 22 -8.90 2.07 1.44
CA GLU A 22 -8.44 2.05 0.05
C GLU A 22 -7.28 1.06 -0.15
N TRP A 23 -7.06 0.66 -1.40
CA TRP A 23 -5.80 0.06 -1.79
C TRP A 23 -4.78 1.14 -2.14
N VAL A 24 -3.55 0.98 -1.69
CA VAL A 24 -2.43 1.89 -1.98
C VAL A 24 -1.25 1.13 -2.61
N ALA A 25 -0.61 1.75 -3.61
CA ALA A 25 0.68 1.32 -4.14
C ALA A 25 1.81 2.13 -3.50
N LEU A 26 2.73 1.44 -2.85
CA LEU A 26 3.86 2.00 -2.12
C LEU A 26 5.19 1.72 -2.82
N VAL A 27 6.07 2.72 -2.80
CA VAL A 27 7.46 2.66 -3.25
C VAL A 27 8.37 3.37 -2.25
N GLU A 28 9.69 3.21 -2.42
CA GLU A 28 10.70 3.75 -1.49
C GLU A 28 10.38 3.36 -0.04
N ILE A 29 9.96 2.11 0.15
CA ILE A 29 9.56 1.59 1.47
C ILE A 29 10.83 1.38 2.30
N ASP A 30 10.92 2.12 3.39
CA ASP A 30 11.99 2.01 4.38
C ASP A 30 11.65 0.90 5.39
N TRP A 31 11.97 -0.34 5.03
CA TRP A 31 11.69 -1.51 5.86
C TRP A 31 12.55 -1.50 7.13
N VAL A 32 11.91 -1.48 8.30
CA VAL A 32 12.61 -1.55 9.60
C VAL A 32 12.87 -3.01 9.99
N ASN A 33 11.99 -3.93 9.57
CA ASN A 33 12.11 -5.37 9.73
C ASN A 33 11.47 -6.07 8.52
N ASP A 34 12.15 -7.04 7.92
CA ASP A 34 11.67 -7.81 6.77
C ASP A 34 10.40 -8.63 7.06
N ARG A 35 9.99 -8.75 8.33
CA ARG A 35 8.90 -9.62 8.78
C ARG A 35 7.64 -8.92 9.27
N ASP A 36 7.67 -7.59 9.45
CA ASP A 36 6.52 -6.83 9.97
C ASP A 36 6.10 -5.72 8.99
N PHE A 37 4.84 -5.31 9.06
CA PHE A 37 4.34 -4.13 8.31
C PHE A 37 4.86 -2.79 8.87
N ASP A 38 5.79 -2.85 9.82
CA ASP A 38 6.47 -1.69 10.37
C ASP A 38 7.59 -1.25 9.42
N PHE A 39 7.23 -0.35 8.51
CA PHE A 39 8.19 0.44 7.76
C PHE A 39 8.22 1.87 8.30
N GLY A 40 9.39 2.52 8.25
CA GLY A 40 9.58 3.87 8.74
C GLY A 40 8.76 4.87 7.92
N THR A 41 9.02 4.92 6.62
CA THR A 41 8.23 5.70 5.67
C THR A 41 8.10 5.01 4.32
N ALA A 42 7.07 5.40 3.56
CA ALA A 42 6.91 5.04 2.16
C ALA A 42 6.24 6.19 1.39
N ARG A 43 6.30 6.12 0.06
CA ARG A 43 5.57 7.04 -0.84
C ARG A 43 4.44 6.32 -1.54
N VAL A 44 3.31 7.00 -1.67
CA VAL A 44 2.13 6.52 -2.41
C VAL A 44 2.24 7.00 -3.85
N ILE A 45 2.16 6.06 -4.80
CA ILE A 45 2.15 6.32 -6.25
C ILE A 45 0.82 5.94 -6.92
N GLY A 46 -0.10 5.37 -6.16
CA GLY A 46 -1.44 5.05 -6.60
C GLY A 46 -2.35 4.72 -5.42
N HIS A 47 -3.63 5.09 -5.52
CA HIS A 47 -4.63 4.77 -4.48
C HIS A 47 -6.05 4.60 -5.04
N GLY A 48 -7.01 4.23 -4.20
CA GLY A 48 -8.42 4.01 -4.54
C GLY A 48 -8.81 2.54 -4.54
N SER A 49 -9.63 2.11 -5.50
CA SER A 49 -9.92 0.69 -5.69
C SER A 49 -8.67 -0.09 -6.09
N ARG A 50 -8.73 -1.42 -5.94
CA ARG A 50 -7.62 -2.30 -6.32
C ARG A 50 -7.17 -2.07 -7.76
N ARG A 51 -8.10 -1.79 -8.69
CA ARG A 51 -7.79 -1.52 -10.10
C ARG A 51 -7.16 -0.13 -10.30
N GLU A 52 -7.76 0.91 -9.72
CA GLU A 52 -7.31 2.29 -9.90
C GLU A 52 -5.88 2.50 -9.41
N GLN A 53 -5.53 1.94 -8.25
CA GLN A 53 -4.17 2.06 -7.73
C GLN A 53 -3.15 1.36 -8.65
N TYR A 54 -3.50 0.24 -9.27
CA TYR A 54 -2.62 -0.45 -10.22
C TYR A 54 -2.41 0.37 -11.50
N GLU A 55 -3.48 0.97 -12.02
CA GLU A 55 -3.40 1.81 -13.22
C GLU A 55 -2.52 3.05 -12.99
N GLN A 56 -2.65 3.69 -11.83
CA GLN A 56 -1.79 4.80 -11.41
C GLN A 56 -0.33 4.34 -11.23
N ALA A 57 -0.11 3.22 -10.53
CA ALA A 57 1.23 2.68 -10.27
C ALA A 57 1.97 2.22 -11.53
N ARG A 58 1.24 1.75 -12.55
CA ARG A 58 1.82 1.26 -13.82
C ARG A 58 2.69 2.31 -14.50
N ALA A 59 2.35 3.59 -14.38
CA ALA A 59 3.13 4.70 -14.93
C ALA A 59 4.56 4.77 -14.36
N TRP A 60 4.81 4.13 -13.22
CA TRP A 60 6.09 4.15 -12.52
C TRP A 60 6.92 2.87 -12.68
N SER A 61 6.42 1.89 -13.46
CA SER A 61 7.03 0.55 -13.59
C SER A 61 8.45 0.54 -14.16
N THR A 62 8.82 1.55 -14.95
CA THR A 62 10.19 1.71 -15.46
C THR A 62 11.15 2.30 -14.43
N ARG A 63 10.63 3.03 -13.43
CA ARG A 63 11.43 3.69 -12.38
C ARG A 63 11.60 2.81 -11.15
N TYR A 64 10.55 2.10 -10.75
CA TYR A 64 10.58 1.24 -9.56
C TYR A 64 10.36 -0.21 -9.97
N SER A 65 11.37 -1.05 -9.76
CA SER A 65 11.32 -2.48 -10.03
C SER A 65 10.52 -3.28 -9.00
N SER A 66 10.26 -2.70 -7.82
CA SER A 66 9.45 -3.28 -6.76
C SER A 66 8.46 -2.24 -6.23
N MET A 67 7.20 -2.66 -6.12
CA MET A 67 6.07 -1.88 -5.61
C MET A 67 5.27 -2.78 -4.67
N GLY A 68 4.94 -2.27 -3.48
CA GLY A 68 4.08 -2.97 -2.54
C GLY A 68 2.63 -2.51 -2.69
N HIS A 69 1.67 -3.43 -2.63
CA HIS A 69 0.25 -3.11 -2.71
C HIS A 69 -0.44 -3.51 -1.41
N PHE A 70 -0.96 -2.53 -0.69
CA PHE A 70 -1.51 -2.73 0.65
C PHE A 70 -2.94 -2.19 0.73
N TYR A 71 -3.74 -2.78 1.60
CA TYR A 71 -5.07 -2.30 1.91
C TYR A 71 -5.03 -1.60 3.27
N THR A 72 -5.50 -0.36 3.32
CA THR A 72 -5.46 0.48 4.54
C THR A 72 -6.67 0.28 5.44
N GLY A 73 -7.69 -0.41 4.95
CA GLY A 73 -8.90 -0.70 5.71
C GLY A 73 -8.72 -1.82 6.73
N ARG A 74 -9.73 -2.00 7.58
CA ARG A 74 -9.73 -3.07 8.59
C ARG A 74 -9.93 -4.41 7.89
N VAL A 75 -8.87 -5.22 7.78
CA VAL A 75 -8.98 -6.62 7.35
C VAL A 75 -9.76 -7.38 8.43
N ARG A 76 -11.06 -7.58 8.19
CA ARG A 76 -11.87 -8.51 8.98
C ARG A 76 -11.58 -9.91 8.45
N ALA A 77 -10.63 -10.62 9.06
CA ALA A 77 -10.51 -12.03 8.79
C ALA A 77 -11.84 -12.72 9.17
N PRO A 78 -12.41 -13.59 8.33
CA PRO A 78 -13.43 -14.49 8.82
C PRO A 78 -12.79 -15.31 9.94
N MET A 79 -13.34 -15.22 11.15
CA MET A 79 -13.00 -16.14 12.23
C MET A 79 -13.55 -17.52 11.86
N THR A 80 -12.93 -18.20 10.91
CA THR A 80 -13.14 -19.63 10.75
C THR A 80 -12.40 -20.27 11.93
N PRO A 81 -13.09 -20.94 12.87
CA PRO A 81 -12.38 -21.70 13.89
C PRO A 81 -11.56 -22.75 13.15
N LEU A 82 -10.24 -22.72 13.32
CA LEU A 82 -9.38 -23.81 12.89
C LEU A 82 -9.70 -25.01 13.79
N LEU A 83 -10.74 -25.78 13.42
CA LEU A 83 -10.95 -27.12 13.95
C LEU A 83 -9.86 -28.01 13.34
N PHE A 84 -8.75 -28.16 14.07
CA PHE A 84 -7.78 -29.21 13.79
C PHE A 84 -8.34 -30.56 14.30
N PRO A 85 -8.37 -31.62 13.47
CA PRO A 85 -8.58 -32.98 13.95
C PRO A 85 -7.35 -33.54 14.70
#